data_AF-A0A960JYA1-F1
#
_entry.id   AF-A0A960JYA1-F1
#
_cell.length_a   1.000
_cell.length_b   1.000
_cell.length_c   1.000
_cell.angle_alpha   90.00
_cell.angle_beta   90.00
_cell.angle_gamma   90.00
#
_symmetry.space_group_name_H-M   'P 1'
#
loop_
_entity.id
_entity.type
_entity.pdbx_description
1 polymer ?
#
loop_
_entity_poly.entity_id
_entity_poly.type
_entity_poly.pdbx_seq_one_letter_code
_entity_poly.pdbx_strand_id
1 'polypeptide(L)'
;MAQARDATTILRFRARGHANLRATHHKTLEITRDPEISLRGTCIVGVAATFDPRSVARLRGPLRLTLEAGGREASLRAVATPFMAV
;
A
#
# COMPACT_ATOMS: atom_id res chain seq x y z
N MET A 1 22.24 26.85 -13.08
CA MET A 1 20.83 27.11 -13.44
C MET A 1 20.07 25.79 -13.46
N ALA A 2 18.97 25.75 -12.70
CA ALA A 2 17.90 24.74 -12.62
C ALA A 2 18.31 23.25 -12.58
N GLN A 3 18.53 22.72 -11.37
CA GLN A 3 18.39 21.30 -11.13
C GLN A 3 16.91 20.99 -10.93
N ALA A 4 16.26 20.44 -11.96
CA ALA A 4 14.95 19.84 -11.83
C ALA A 4 15.07 18.67 -10.85
N ARG A 5 14.73 18.90 -9.58
CA ARG A 5 14.44 17.82 -8.65
C ARG A 5 13.11 17.23 -9.14
N ASP A 6 13.18 16.05 -9.76
CA ASP A 6 12.01 15.22 -10.02
C ASP A 6 11.12 15.24 -8.78
N ALA A 7 9.95 15.86 -8.89
CA ALA A 7 9.04 16.01 -7.77
C ALA A 7 8.50 14.61 -7.41
N THR A 8 9.13 13.95 -6.45
CA THR A 8 8.66 12.67 -5.93
C THR A 8 7.28 12.90 -5.32
N THR A 9 6.24 12.39 -5.98
CA THR A 9 4.87 12.44 -5.44
C THR A 9 4.77 11.40 -4.33
N ILE A 10 4.61 11.87 -3.09
CA ILE A 10 4.44 10.99 -1.94
C ILE A 10 2.96 10.90 -1.62
N LEU A 11 2.39 9.70 -1.73
CA LEU A 11 1.05 9.38 -1.21
C LEU A 11 1.18 8.78 0.19
N ARG A 12 0.44 9.34 1.14
CA ARG A 12 0.34 8.82 2.51
C ARG A 12 -1.11 8.55 2.85
N PHE A 13 -1.35 7.41 3.48
CA PHE A 13 -2.64 7.04 4.04
C PHE A 13 -2.42 6.22 5.30
N ARG A 14 -3.48 6.08 6.11
CA ARG A 14 -3.45 5.24 7.32
C ARG A 14 -4.27 3.98 7.08
N ALA A 15 -3.91 2.93 7.80
CA ALA A 15 -4.69 1.71 7.95
C ALA A 15 -4.53 1.25 9.42
N ARG A 16 -5.30 0.25 9.83
CA ARG A 16 -5.18 -0.34 11.17
C ARG A 16 -4.87 -1.84 11.08
N GLY A 17 -4.36 -2.39 12.18
CA GLY A 17 -4.27 -3.83 12.38
C GLY A 17 -5.64 -4.48 12.58
N HIS A 18 -5.69 -5.81 12.50
CA HIS A 18 -6.90 -6.60 12.71
C HIS A 18 -6.51 -7.94 13.37
N ALA A 19 -7.37 -8.51 14.24
CA ALA A 19 -7.06 -9.75 14.95
C ALA A 19 -6.81 -10.96 14.01
N ASN A 20 -7.48 -10.97 12.86
CA ASN A 20 -7.32 -12.00 11.82
C ASN A 20 -6.15 -11.76 10.85
N LEU A 21 -5.40 -10.66 10.99
CA LEU A 21 -4.26 -10.37 10.11
C LEU A 21 -3.19 -11.45 10.28
N ARG A 22 -2.66 -11.95 9.16
CA ARG A 22 -1.57 -12.95 9.13
C ARG A 22 -0.36 -12.47 8.34
N ALA A 23 -0.57 -11.78 7.23
CA ALA A 23 0.52 -11.27 6.37
C ALA A 23 1.56 -12.34 6.00
N THR A 24 1.11 -13.58 5.76
CA THR A 24 1.97 -14.75 5.49
C THR A 24 2.06 -15.09 4.01
N HIS A 25 1.30 -14.45 3.14
CA HIS A 25 1.38 -14.71 1.71
C HIS A 25 2.72 -14.22 1.14
N HIS A 26 3.43 -15.09 0.42
CA HIS A 26 4.83 -14.85 0.03
C HIS A 26 4.99 -14.12 -1.31
N LYS A 27 3.91 -13.95 -2.09
CA LYS A 27 3.96 -13.31 -3.43
C LYS A 27 3.28 -11.95 -3.50
N THR A 28 2.34 -11.69 -2.58
CA THR A 28 1.45 -10.54 -2.67
C THR A 28 1.20 -9.98 -1.28
N LEU A 29 0.90 -8.69 -1.25
CA LEU A 29 0.36 -8.00 -0.09
C LEU A 29 -0.85 -7.19 -0.52
N GLU A 30 -1.75 -6.94 0.42
CA GLU A 30 -2.98 -6.18 0.19
C GLU A 30 -3.25 -5.23 1.37
N ILE A 31 -3.70 -4.03 1.05
CA ILE A 31 -4.22 -3.07 2.02
C ILE A 31 -5.62 -2.69 1.57
N THR A 32 -6.63 -2.96 2.41
CA THR A 32 -8.04 -2.81 2.04
C THR A 32 -8.72 -1.67 2.80
N ARG A 33 -9.73 -1.06 2.17
CA ARG A 33 -10.64 -0.11 2.82
C ARG A 33 -11.70 -0.82 3.65
N ASP A 34 -11.92 -2.12 3.42
CA ASP A 34 -12.86 -2.90 4.22
C ASP A 34 -12.36 -2.99 5.66
N PRO A 35 -13.23 -2.80 6.66
CA PRO A 35 -12.84 -2.78 8.07
C PRO A 35 -12.61 -4.19 8.66
N GLU A 36 -13.23 -5.21 8.05
CA GLU A 36 -13.30 -6.58 8.56
C GLU A 36 -12.73 -7.56 7.55
N ILE A 37 -12.01 -8.57 8.04
CA ILE A 37 -11.39 -9.61 7.21
C ILE A 37 -11.53 -10.98 7.85
N SER A 38 -11.65 -12.02 7.01
CA SER A 38 -11.64 -13.41 7.46
C SER A 38 -10.21 -13.94 7.66
N LEU A 39 -10.08 -15.09 8.33
CA LEU A 39 -8.82 -15.81 8.48
C LEU A 39 -8.22 -16.30 7.15
N ARG A 40 -9.01 -16.31 6.06
CA ARG A 40 -8.53 -16.69 4.72
C ARG A 40 -7.65 -15.61 4.08
N GLY A 41 -7.75 -14.35 4.52
CA GLY A 41 -7.01 -13.21 3.98
C GLY A 41 -5.54 -13.20 4.40
N THR A 42 -4.73 -14.11 3.87
CA THR A 42 -3.31 -14.26 4.25
C THR A 42 -2.38 -13.20 3.65
N CYS A 43 -2.81 -12.51 2.59
CA CYS A 43 -2.07 -11.40 1.95
C CYS A 43 -2.32 -10.02 2.58
N ILE A 44 -3.32 -9.89 3.45
CA ILE A 44 -3.72 -8.58 3.98
C ILE A 44 -2.73 -8.12 5.06
N VAL A 45 -2.26 -6.87 4.94
CA VAL A 45 -1.31 -6.23 5.87
C VAL A 45 -1.89 -4.99 6.57
N GLY A 46 -3.11 -4.57 6.21
CA GLY A 46 -3.83 -3.48 6.86
C GLY A 46 -5.27 -3.38 6.39
N VAL A 47 -6.18 -2.99 7.29
CA VAL A 47 -7.63 -2.84 7.05
C VAL A 47 -8.08 -1.40 7.31
N ALA A 48 -9.32 -1.08 6.94
CA ALA A 48 -9.93 0.25 7.09
C ALA A 48 -9.02 1.39 6.58
N ALA A 49 -8.37 1.16 5.44
CA ALA A 49 -7.42 2.11 4.90
C ALA A 49 -8.10 3.42 4.45
N THR A 50 -7.43 4.54 4.68
CA THR A 50 -7.97 5.89 4.42
C THR A 50 -7.48 6.50 3.10
N PHE A 51 -7.03 5.68 2.15
CA PHE A 51 -6.54 6.19 0.87
C PHE A 51 -7.70 6.59 -0.05
N ASP A 52 -7.46 7.61 -0.87
CA ASP A 52 -8.32 7.94 -2.00
C ASP A 52 -8.00 7.00 -3.19
N PRO A 53 -8.95 6.19 -3.67
CA PRO A 53 -8.75 5.31 -4.81
C PRO A 53 -8.28 6.05 -6.07
N ARG A 54 -8.74 7.29 -6.29
CA ARG A 54 -8.36 8.07 -7.47
C ARG A 54 -6.88 8.44 -7.43
N SER A 55 -6.36 8.81 -6.26
CA SER A 55 -4.94 9.11 -6.06
C SER A 55 -4.05 7.89 -6.34
N VAL A 56 -4.45 6.70 -5.87
CA VAL A 56 -3.72 5.44 -6.10
C VAL A 56 -3.82 5.01 -7.58
N ALA A 57 -4.99 5.14 -8.20
CA ALA A 57 -5.22 4.76 -9.60
C ALA A 57 -4.40 5.58 -10.61
N ARG A 58 -3.82 6.72 -10.19
CA ARG A 58 -2.95 7.57 -11.02
C ARG A 58 -1.47 7.21 -10.94
N LEU A 59 -1.07 6.31 -10.04
CA LEU A 59 0.32 5.89 -9.90
C LEU A 59 0.81 5.16 -11.15
N ARG A 60 1.96 5.55 -11.68
CA ARG A 60 2.60 4.94 -12.85
C ARG A 60 4.10 4.82 -12.60
N GLY A 61 4.69 3.73 -13.09
CA GLY A 61 6.13 3.52 -13.07
C GLY A 61 6.66 3.02 -11.71
N PRO A 62 7.97 3.11 -11.50
CA PRO A 62 8.62 2.63 -10.27
C PRO A 62 8.10 3.36 -9.04
N LEU A 63 7.79 2.61 -7.98
CA LEU A 63 7.44 3.14 -6.68
C LEU A 63 8.17 2.40 -5.58
N ARG A 64 8.36 3.13 -4.46
CA ARG A 64 8.73 2.55 -3.18
C ARG A 64 7.51 2.63 -2.28
N LEU A 65 7.13 1.51 -1.69
CA LEU A 65 6.11 1.45 -0.66
C LEU A 65 6.79 1.19 0.67
N THR A 66 6.50 2.02 1.66
CA THR A 66 6.99 1.90 3.03
C THR A 66 5.79 1.74 3.96
N LEU A 67 5.86 0.73 4.83
CA LEU A 67 4.87 0.43 5.87
C LEU A 67 5.51 0.67 7.23
N GLU A 68 4.82 1.42 8.09
CA GLU A 68 5.25 1.70 9.45
C GLU A 68 4.14 1.30 10.42
N ALA A 69 4.48 0.49 11.42
CA ALA A 69 3.56 0.08 12.48
C ALA A 69 4.32 -0.31 13.75
N GLY A 70 3.89 0.23 14.90
CA GLY A 70 4.46 -0.14 16.20
C GLY A 70 5.98 0.06 16.31
N GLY A 71 6.52 1.11 15.68
CA GLY A 71 7.97 1.40 15.65
C GLY A 71 8.79 0.50 14.72
N ARG A 72 8.14 -0.37 13.93
CA ARG A 72 8.78 -1.19 12.89
C ARG A 72 8.49 -0.61 11.52
N GLU A 73 9.45 -0.74 10.62
CA GLU A 73 9.36 -0.33 9.23
C GLU A 73 9.63 -1.53 8.30
N ALA A 74 8.87 -1.62 7.21
CA ALA A 74 9.17 -2.50 6.09
C ALA A 74 9.05 -1.70 4.79
N SER A 75 9.97 -1.91 3.84
CA SER A 75 9.90 -1.26 2.54
C SER A 75 10.08 -2.24 1.40
N LEU A 76 9.42 -1.94 0.27
CA LEU A 76 9.52 -2.71 -0.96
C LEU A 76 9.52 -1.80 -2.18
N ARG A 77 10.03 -2.33 -3.29
CA ARG A 77 10.01 -1.69 -4.59
C ARG A 77 9.01 -2.42 -5.47
N ALA A 78 8.22 -1.67 -6.24
CA ALA A 78 7.28 -2.21 -7.20
C ALA A 78 7.20 -1.28 -8.41
N VAL A 79 6.48 -1.72 -9.45
CA VAL A 79 6.15 -0.90 -10.61
C VAL A 79 4.63 -0.83 -10.72
N ALA A 80 4.07 0.38 -10.61
CA ALA A 80 2.65 0.59 -10.85
C ALA A 80 2.37 0.64 -12.35
N THR A 81 1.55 -0.29 -12.82
CA THR A 81 1.07 -0.33 -14.20
C THR A 81 -0.41 0.07 -14.26
N PRO A 82 -0.87 0.70 -15.35
CA PRO A 82 -2.26 1.15 -15.51
C PRO A 82 -3.31 0.04 -15.54
N PHE A 83 -2.92 -1.24 -15.49
CA PHE A 83 -3.76 -2.35 -15.95
C PHE A 83 -4.79 -2.89 -14.92
N MET A 84 -4.98 -2.21 -13.79
CA MET A 84 -6.02 -2.59 -12.82
C MET A 84 -6.89 -1.38 -12.46
N ALA A 85 -7.66 -0.92 -13.43
CA ALA A 85 -8.93 -0.25 -13.15
C ALA A 85 -10.02 -1.28 -13.46
N VAL A 86 -10.46 -2.02 -12.44
CA VAL A 86 -11.77 -2.68 -12.44
C VAL A 86 -12.82 -1.70 -11.94
#